data_AF-A0A8T0G1N4-F1
#
_entry.id   AF-A0A8T0G1N4-F1
#
_cell.length_a   1.000
_cell.length_b   1.000
_cell.length_c   1.000
_cell.angle_alpha   90.00
_cell.angle_beta   90.00
_cell.angle_gamma   90.00
#
_symmetry.space_group_name_H-M   'P 1'
#
loop_
_entity.id
_entity.type
_entity.pdbx_description
1 polymer ?
#
loop_
_entity_poly.entity_id
_entity_poly.type
_entity_poly.pdbx_seq_one_letter_code
_entity_poly.pdbx_strand_id
1 'polypeptide(L)'
;MTKSKKKQKKRGALASASGEASGFASQKQKQNIDALIDEAQSAIDSFTYDEAIEKLKDVLNSSPNHEKALEMLAGVYIEQSDWNEAQNLLKQCVTVSPDTGYTKYFSLGQLTDGEESVSFYQKGIEILQKELENCENLQPAEETDKKVLMKDLSNAYCSISETYMTDLCFAENSEQHCVSAIELAIQADPSNSEAHQCKANYHLVKEEFDEAKTAMEKSLSLWLPHHEALRDADTEAILNSTEVLIPSYDSRIQTAKMLIELEMFDQATNILDGLVEEDDEVTEVWYILGWMNYIQGDEYKLNAHYYLKKAKEVSVKLGVRETDYNISIYRVKR
;
A
#
# COMPACT_ATOMS: atom_id res chain seq x y z
N MET A 1 59.09 30.64 -41.19
CA MET A 1 58.43 29.98 -40.04
C MET A 1 56.94 30.37 -39.86
N THR A 2 56.17 30.62 -40.94
CA THR A 2 54.82 31.23 -40.85
C THR A 2 53.65 30.29 -41.16
N LYS A 3 53.88 28.97 -41.32
CA LYS A 3 52.79 27.99 -41.57
C LYS A 3 52.23 27.28 -40.32
N SER A 4 52.82 27.48 -39.13
CA SER A 4 52.41 26.72 -37.92
C SER A 4 51.29 27.37 -37.09
N LYS A 5 51.15 28.71 -37.09
CA LYS A 5 50.15 29.42 -36.25
C LYS A 5 48.70 29.38 -36.78
N LYS A 6 48.47 29.08 -38.07
CA LYS A 6 47.10 28.96 -38.65
C LYS A 6 46.43 27.60 -38.38
N LYS A 7 47.19 26.55 -38.04
CA LYS A 7 46.65 25.20 -37.75
C LYS A 7 46.14 25.04 -36.32
N GLN A 8 46.67 25.79 -35.36
CA GLN A 8 46.22 25.77 -33.95
C GLN A 8 44.90 26.54 -33.73
N LYS A 9 44.68 27.67 -34.42
CA LYS A 9 43.43 28.47 -34.28
C LYS A 9 42.18 27.77 -34.84
N LYS A 10 42.32 26.89 -35.86
CA LYS A 10 41.21 26.10 -36.42
C LYS A 10 40.80 24.90 -35.55
N ARG A 11 41.72 24.34 -34.74
CA ARG A 11 41.42 23.22 -33.84
C ARG A 11 40.63 23.65 -32.59
N GLY A 12 40.84 24.87 -32.08
CA GLY A 12 40.07 25.41 -30.96
C GLY A 12 38.60 25.72 -31.30
N ALA A 13 38.32 26.21 -32.51
CA ALA A 13 36.95 26.51 -32.96
C ALA A 13 36.10 25.26 -33.32
N LEU A 14 36.75 24.16 -33.75
CA LEU A 14 36.06 22.88 -33.95
C LEU A 14 35.77 22.15 -32.62
N ALA A 15 36.60 22.36 -31.60
CA ALA A 15 36.37 21.82 -30.25
C ALA A 15 35.26 22.58 -29.50
N SER A 16 35.14 23.91 -29.68
CA SER A 16 34.03 24.69 -29.10
C SER A 16 32.69 24.40 -29.80
N ALA A 17 32.67 24.29 -31.13
CA ALA A 17 31.46 23.98 -31.88
C ALA A 17 30.95 22.54 -31.68
N SER A 18 31.84 21.57 -31.39
CA SER A 18 31.44 20.21 -31.04
C SER A 18 30.92 20.10 -29.60
N GLY A 19 31.47 20.88 -28.66
CA GLY A 19 30.95 21.01 -27.30
C GLY A 19 29.58 21.72 -27.23
N GLU A 20 29.37 22.74 -28.05
CA GLU A 20 28.07 23.45 -28.16
C GLU A 20 27.01 22.57 -28.84
N ALA A 21 27.36 21.81 -29.88
CA ALA A 21 26.44 20.88 -30.54
C ALA A 21 26.09 19.66 -29.67
N SER A 22 27.03 19.14 -28.86
CA SER A 22 26.75 18.07 -27.90
C SER A 22 25.89 18.56 -26.73
N GLY A 23 26.09 19.80 -26.27
CA GLY A 23 25.25 20.43 -25.25
C GLY A 23 23.81 20.62 -25.73
N PHE A 24 23.62 21.07 -26.96
CA PHE A 24 22.29 21.27 -27.56
C PHE A 24 21.54 19.93 -27.80
N ALA A 25 22.25 18.89 -28.23
CA ALA A 25 21.68 17.55 -28.41
C ALA A 25 21.27 16.90 -27.08
N SER A 26 22.11 17.02 -26.04
CA SER A 26 21.80 16.54 -24.69
C SER A 26 20.63 17.29 -24.07
N GLN A 27 20.53 18.60 -24.27
CA GLN A 27 19.42 19.41 -23.77
C GLN A 27 18.10 19.09 -24.47
N LYS A 28 18.13 18.85 -25.78
CA LYS A 28 16.93 18.42 -26.54
C LYS A 28 16.47 17.01 -26.14
N GLN A 29 17.41 16.10 -25.88
CA GLN A 29 17.09 14.76 -25.38
C GLN A 29 16.47 14.83 -23.98
N LYS A 30 17.02 15.66 -23.08
CA LYS A 30 16.44 15.89 -21.75
C LYS A 30 15.02 16.46 -21.85
N GLN A 31 14.81 17.48 -22.67
CA GLN A 31 13.47 18.05 -22.90
C GLN A 31 12.47 17.02 -23.44
N ASN A 32 12.93 16.10 -24.29
CA ASN A 32 12.09 15.03 -24.80
C ASN A 32 11.73 14.00 -23.72
N ILE A 33 12.68 13.65 -22.84
CA ILE A 33 12.40 12.77 -21.70
C ILE A 33 11.41 13.43 -20.74
N ASP A 34 11.62 14.69 -20.38
CA ASP A 34 10.73 15.43 -19.47
C ASP A 34 9.30 15.49 -20.05
N ALA A 35 9.16 15.75 -21.35
CA ALA A 35 7.85 15.74 -22.03
C ALA A 35 7.17 14.36 -22.01
N LEU A 36 7.91 13.27 -22.26
CA LEU A 36 7.36 11.92 -22.20
C LEU A 36 6.93 11.52 -20.79
N ILE A 37 7.66 11.98 -19.75
CA ILE A 37 7.27 11.77 -18.36
C ILE A 37 5.98 12.51 -18.02
N ASP A 38 5.83 13.75 -18.48
CA ASP A 38 4.60 14.53 -18.24
C ASP A 38 3.40 13.93 -18.99
N GLU A 39 3.59 13.45 -20.22
CA GLU A 39 2.58 12.69 -20.97
C GLU A 39 2.19 11.39 -20.25
N ALA A 40 3.17 10.64 -19.74
CA ALA A 40 2.93 9.44 -18.96
C ALA A 40 2.12 9.75 -17.69
N GLN A 41 2.48 10.80 -16.95
CA GLN A 41 1.74 11.21 -15.75
C GLN A 41 0.29 11.55 -16.09
N SER A 42 0.05 12.33 -17.16
CA SER A 42 -1.30 12.65 -17.58
C SER A 42 -2.12 11.42 -17.98
N ALA A 43 -1.47 10.41 -18.56
CA ALA A 43 -2.11 9.14 -18.91
C ALA A 43 -2.44 8.30 -17.66
N ILE A 44 -1.56 8.29 -16.65
CA ILE A 44 -1.82 7.66 -15.34
C ILE A 44 -3.02 8.32 -14.66
N ASP A 45 -3.03 9.66 -14.59
CA ASP A 45 -4.12 10.44 -13.97
C ASP A 45 -5.47 10.22 -14.70
N SER A 46 -5.42 9.84 -15.97
CA SER A 46 -6.59 9.53 -16.81
C SER A 46 -6.93 8.04 -16.86
N PHE A 47 -6.26 7.19 -16.06
CA PHE A 47 -6.41 5.73 -16.04
C PHE A 47 -6.15 5.04 -17.40
N THR A 48 -5.47 5.72 -18.34
CA THR A 48 -5.06 5.18 -19.63
C THR A 48 -3.69 4.52 -19.52
N TYR A 49 -3.63 3.43 -18.76
CA TYR A 49 -2.38 2.77 -18.36
C TYR A 49 -1.53 2.27 -19.54
N ASP A 50 -2.16 1.76 -20.60
CA ASP A 50 -1.42 1.28 -21.78
C ASP A 50 -0.62 2.41 -22.47
N GLU A 51 -1.20 3.61 -22.54
CA GLU A 51 -0.51 4.79 -23.07
C GLU A 51 0.64 5.22 -22.15
N ALA A 52 0.41 5.22 -20.83
CA ALA A 52 1.47 5.52 -19.86
C ALA A 52 2.66 4.56 -19.99
N ILE A 53 2.38 3.25 -20.15
CA ILE A 53 3.38 2.22 -20.36
C ILE A 53 4.20 2.48 -21.63
N GLU A 54 3.55 2.85 -22.74
CA GLU A 54 4.25 3.16 -23.99
C GLU A 54 5.24 4.31 -23.79
N LYS A 55 4.79 5.43 -23.21
CA LYS A 55 5.63 6.61 -22.96
C LYS A 55 6.80 6.33 -22.03
N LEU A 56 6.56 5.58 -20.95
CA LEU A 56 7.59 5.23 -19.99
C LEU A 56 8.62 4.26 -20.58
N LYS A 57 8.19 3.29 -21.40
CA LYS A 57 9.10 2.41 -22.15
C LYS A 57 9.95 3.20 -23.14
N ASP A 58 9.41 4.23 -23.79
CA ASP A 58 10.19 5.11 -24.66
C ASP A 58 11.28 5.88 -23.90
N VAL A 59 10.97 6.37 -22.69
CA VAL A 59 11.98 6.98 -21.81
C VAL A 59 13.08 5.96 -21.49
N LEU A 60 12.71 4.76 -21.04
CA LEU A 60 13.65 3.72 -20.63
C LEU A 60 14.47 3.15 -21.80
N ASN A 61 13.93 3.11 -23.02
CA ASN A 61 14.68 2.75 -24.22
C ASN A 61 15.84 3.73 -24.48
N SER A 62 15.63 5.02 -24.19
CA SER A 62 16.63 6.06 -24.36
C SER A 62 17.54 6.26 -23.13
N SER A 63 17.03 5.93 -21.95
CA SER A 63 17.70 6.09 -20.65
C SER A 63 17.28 4.95 -19.71
N PRO A 64 17.93 3.77 -19.82
CA PRO A 64 17.49 2.55 -19.10
C PRO A 64 17.44 2.67 -17.57
N ASN A 65 18.26 3.56 -17.01
CA ASN A 65 18.37 3.76 -15.56
C ASN A 65 17.69 5.06 -15.11
N HIS A 66 16.68 5.56 -15.84
CA HIS A 66 15.97 6.77 -15.45
C HIS A 66 15.03 6.49 -14.27
N GLU A 67 15.48 6.83 -13.04
CA GLU A 67 14.81 6.50 -11.78
C GLU A 67 13.30 6.79 -11.80
N LYS A 68 12.90 8.03 -12.08
CA LYS A 68 11.48 8.42 -12.11
C LYS A 68 10.65 7.59 -13.11
N ALA A 69 11.25 7.19 -14.24
CA ALA A 69 10.52 6.41 -15.24
C ALA A 69 10.34 4.95 -14.80
N LEU A 70 11.36 4.38 -14.15
CA LEU A 70 11.28 3.04 -13.56
C LEU A 70 10.22 3.00 -12.45
N GLU A 71 10.22 4.00 -11.56
CA GLU A 71 9.26 4.10 -10.46
C GLU A 71 7.82 4.30 -10.95
N MET A 72 7.60 5.22 -11.89
CA MET A 72 6.26 5.41 -12.48
C MET A 72 5.78 4.15 -13.20
N LEU A 73 6.65 3.45 -13.94
CA LEU A 73 6.25 2.25 -14.67
C LEU A 73 5.95 1.09 -13.72
N ALA A 74 6.71 0.95 -12.64
CA ALA A 74 6.41 -0.01 -11.59
C ALA A 74 5.04 0.27 -10.95
N GLY A 75 4.75 1.53 -10.64
CA GLY A 75 3.44 1.95 -10.12
C GLY A 75 2.29 1.59 -11.07
N VAL A 76 2.44 1.82 -12.37
CA VAL A 76 1.42 1.44 -13.35
C VAL A 76 1.18 -0.07 -13.38
N TYR A 77 2.24 -0.88 -13.31
CA TYR A 77 2.07 -2.33 -13.24
C TYR A 77 1.44 -2.82 -11.94
N ILE A 78 1.67 -2.13 -10.80
CA ILE A 78 0.95 -2.38 -9.54
C ILE A 78 -0.55 -2.13 -9.72
N GLU A 79 -0.94 -1.01 -10.32
CA GLU A 79 -2.35 -0.69 -10.60
C GLU A 79 -3.00 -1.71 -11.54
N GLN A 80 -2.25 -2.24 -12.51
CA GLN A 80 -2.71 -3.31 -13.40
C GLN A 80 -2.62 -4.72 -12.79
N SER A 81 -2.18 -4.84 -11.52
CA SER A 81 -1.93 -6.12 -10.84
C SER A 81 -0.90 -7.03 -11.55
N ASP A 82 0.01 -6.46 -12.35
CA ASP A 82 1.15 -7.17 -12.93
C ASP A 82 2.34 -7.12 -11.95
N TRP A 83 2.23 -7.92 -10.91
CA TRP A 83 3.17 -7.99 -9.79
C TRP A 83 4.60 -8.36 -10.22
N ASN A 84 4.74 -9.18 -11.27
CA ASN A 84 6.05 -9.65 -11.73
C ASN A 84 6.83 -8.52 -12.41
N GLU A 85 6.20 -7.79 -13.33
CA GLU A 85 6.85 -6.66 -14.00
C GLU A 85 7.12 -5.52 -13.02
N ALA A 86 6.18 -5.24 -12.11
CA ALA A 86 6.39 -4.28 -11.03
C ALA A 86 7.62 -4.62 -10.18
N GLN A 87 7.72 -5.86 -9.70
CA GLN A 87 8.86 -6.30 -8.88
C GLN A 87 10.19 -6.19 -9.63
N ASN A 88 10.23 -6.57 -10.91
CA ASN A 88 11.44 -6.48 -11.75
C ASN A 88 11.92 -5.03 -11.91
N LEU A 89 11.00 -4.09 -12.08
CA LEU A 89 11.34 -2.67 -12.20
C LEU A 89 11.78 -2.07 -10.86
N LEU A 90 11.10 -2.39 -9.77
CA LEU A 90 11.50 -1.94 -8.44
C LEU A 90 12.88 -2.46 -8.03
N LYS A 91 13.21 -3.71 -8.38
CA LYS A 91 14.57 -4.29 -8.21
C LYS A 91 15.62 -3.49 -9.00
N GLN A 92 15.26 -2.95 -10.15
CA GLN A 92 16.12 -2.01 -10.88
C GLN A 92 16.20 -0.65 -10.17
N CYS A 93 15.08 -0.09 -9.68
CA CYS A 93 15.07 1.18 -8.94
C CYS A 93 16.03 1.17 -7.74
N VAL A 94 16.00 0.11 -6.93
CA VAL A 94 16.89 -0.02 -5.76
C VAL A 94 18.35 -0.26 -6.14
N THR A 95 18.63 -0.69 -7.37
CA THR A 95 20.01 -0.80 -7.90
C THR A 95 20.52 0.55 -8.39
N VAL A 96 19.64 1.36 -8.99
CA VAL A 96 19.96 2.69 -9.52
C VAL A 96 20.16 3.71 -8.39
N SER A 97 19.25 3.72 -7.41
CA SER A 97 19.23 4.66 -6.30
C SER A 97 18.98 3.92 -4.97
N PRO A 98 20.02 3.32 -4.37
CA PRO A 98 19.90 2.43 -3.21
C PRO A 98 19.67 3.12 -1.86
N ASP A 99 19.90 4.43 -1.77
CA ASP A 99 19.93 5.16 -0.49
C ASP A 99 18.91 6.31 -0.41
N THR A 100 17.97 6.37 -1.35
CA THR A 100 16.92 7.41 -1.42
C THR A 100 15.59 6.78 -1.79
N GLY A 101 14.46 7.37 -1.35
CA GLY A 101 13.12 6.92 -1.68
C GLY A 101 12.78 5.60 -0.98
N TYR A 102 12.24 5.67 0.23
CA TYR A 102 11.86 4.47 0.99
C TYR A 102 10.68 3.71 0.36
N THR A 103 9.81 4.38 -0.41
CA THR A 103 8.56 3.80 -0.93
C THR A 103 8.78 2.62 -1.89
N LYS A 104 9.85 2.63 -2.70
CA LYS A 104 10.21 1.49 -3.56
C LYS A 104 10.62 0.25 -2.74
N TYR A 105 11.19 0.45 -1.56
CA TYR A 105 11.53 -0.64 -0.65
C TYR A 105 10.28 -1.20 0.02
N PHE A 106 9.35 -0.35 0.45
CA PHE A 106 8.07 -0.83 0.99
C PHE A 106 7.25 -1.58 -0.07
N SER A 107 7.21 -1.06 -1.30
CA SER A 107 6.56 -1.75 -2.43
C SER A 107 7.20 -3.11 -2.70
N LEU A 108 8.53 -3.24 -2.65
CA LEU A 108 9.20 -4.54 -2.75
C LEU A 108 8.87 -5.46 -1.57
N GLY A 109 8.80 -4.92 -0.35
CA GLY A 109 8.35 -5.65 0.84
C GLY A 109 6.95 -6.24 0.66
N GLN A 110 6.00 -5.49 0.10
CA GLN A 110 4.66 -5.97 -0.21
C GLN A 110 4.61 -7.02 -1.32
N LEU A 111 5.56 -6.97 -2.26
CA LEU A 111 5.62 -7.88 -3.42
C LEU A 111 6.55 -9.08 -3.21
N THR A 112 7.07 -9.27 -2.00
CA THR A 112 7.95 -10.39 -1.64
C THR A 112 7.51 -11.01 -0.33
N ASP A 113 8.02 -12.21 -0.05
CA ASP A 113 7.61 -12.99 1.12
C ASP A 113 8.81 -13.25 2.06
N GLY A 114 8.51 -13.60 3.30
CA GLY A 114 9.50 -14.05 4.28
C GLY A 114 10.65 -13.06 4.55
N GLU A 115 11.89 -13.58 4.66
CA GLU A 115 13.06 -12.78 5.05
C GLU A 115 13.44 -11.69 4.03
N GLU A 116 13.13 -11.91 2.75
CA GLU A 116 13.35 -10.92 1.68
C GLU A 116 12.45 -9.70 1.91
N SER A 117 11.16 -9.93 2.23
CA SER A 117 10.20 -8.89 2.58
C SER A 117 10.67 -8.05 3.77
N VAL A 118 11.05 -8.71 4.87
CA VAL A 118 11.56 -8.06 6.07
C VAL A 118 12.80 -7.22 5.76
N SER A 119 13.73 -7.74 4.95
CA SER A 119 14.94 -7.02 4.55
C SER A 119 14.63 -5.75 3.75
N PHE A 120 13.65 -5.80 2.85
CA PHE A 120 13.21 -4.62 2.11
C PHE A 120 12.56 -3.58 3.02
N TYR A 121 11.63 -3.98 3.90
CA TYR A 121 11.05 -3.06 4.87
C TYR A 121 12.09 -2.43 5.78
N GLN A 122 13.06 -3.20 6.30
CA GLN A 122 14.13 -2.69 7.12
C GLN A 122 14.98 -1.63 6.39
N LYS A 123 15.31 -1.86 5.11
CA LYS A 123 16.05 -0.87 4.32
C LYS A 123 15.22 0.39 4.05
N GLY A 124 13.92 0.24 3.77
CA GLY A 124 13.00 1.37 3.64
C GLY A 124 12.88 2.18 4.93
N ILE A 125 12.77 1.50 6.08
CA ILE A 125 12.73 2.14 7.41
C ILE A 125 14.03 2.90 7.69
N GLU A 126 15.19 2.35 7.35
CA GLU A 126 16.48 3.05 7.50
C GLU A 126 16.51 4.38 6.72
N ILE A 127 15.98 4.38 5.49
CA ILE A 127 15.91 5.58 4.64
C ILE A 127 14.88 6.57 5.21
N LEU A 128 13.68 6.08 5.56
CA LEU A 128 12.60 6.90 6.11
C LEU A 128 13.03 7.56 7.44
N GLN A 129 13.72 6.84 8.32
CA GLN A 129 14.23 7.40 9.58
C GLN A 129 15.21 8.55 9.34
N LYS A 130 16.09 8.46 8.33
CA LYS A 130 16.96 9.58 7.93
C LYS A 130 16.16 10.77 7.39
N GLU A 131 15.07 10.51 6.66
CA GLU A 131 14.16 11.57 6.21
C GLU A 131 13.48 12.25 7.40
N LEU A 132 13.01 11.49 8.39
CA LEU A 132 12.45 12.01 9.65
C LEU A 132 13.45 12.83 10.47
N GLU A 133 14.72 12.42 10.55
CA GLU A 133 15.79 13.17 11.22
C GLU A 133 16.01 14.52 10.55
N ASN A 134 15.95 14.57 9.21
CA ASN A 134 16.04 15.83 8.48
C ASN A 134 14.82 16.75 8.73
N CYS A 135 13.70 16.18 9.19
CA CYS A 135 12.50 16.93 9.57
C CYS A 135 12.56 17.57 10.97
N GLU A 136 13.60 17.34 11.78
CA GLU A 136 13.64 17.82 13.18
C GLU A 136 13.81 19.34 13.35
N ASN A 137 14.12 20.10 12.29
CA ASN A 137 14.30 21.56 12.32
C ASN A 137 13.27 22.37 11.51
N LEU A 138 12.10 21.77 11.23
CA LEU A 138 11.17 22.25 10.20
C LEU A 138 10.05 23.17 10.72
N GLN A 139 9.48 23.96 9.80
CA GLN A 139 8.39 24.92 10.06
C GLN A 139 7.02 24.21 10.16
N PRO A 140 5.96 24.85 10.70
CA PRO A 140 4.66 24.21 10.92
C PRO A 140 3.99 23.60 9.68
N ALA A 141 4.32 24.06 8.46
CA ALA A 141 3.78 23.48 7.22
C ALA A 141 4.28 22.04 6.96
N GLU A 142 5.45 21.69 7.51
CA GLU A 142 6.13 20.40 7.33
C GLU A 142 5.77 19.41 8.47
N GLU A 143 4.93 19.83 9.43
CA GLU A 143 4.40 18.97 10.50
C GLU A 143 3.44 17.91 9.93
N THR A 144 2.73 18.24 8.84
CA THR A 144 1.89 17.30 8.09
C THR A 144 2.75 16.23 7.41
N ASP A 145 3.84 16.63 6.75
CA ASP A 145 4.76 15.70 6.10
C ASP A 145 5.40 14.75 7.11
N LYS A 146 5.80 15.26 8.28
CA LYS A 146 6.30 14.43 9.37
C LYS A 146 5.25 13.41 9.83
N LYS A 147 3.97 13.80 9.96
CA LYS A 147 2.90 12.88 10.35
C LYS A 147 2.69 11.78 9.32
N VAL A 148 2.76 12.10 8.02
CA VAL A 148 2.70 11.10 6.94
C VAL A 148 3.87 10.11 7.06
N LEU A 149 5.10 10.60 7.23
CA LEU A 149 6.26 9.73 7.41
C LEU A 149 6.16 8.83 8.65
N MET A 150 5.69 9.35 9.79
CA MET A 150 5.49 8.55 11.00
C MET A 150 4.42 7.47 10.81
N LYS A 151 3.36 7.77 10.05
CA LYS A 151 2.34 6.80 9.67
C LYS A 151 2.90 5.71 8.76
N ASP A 152 3.68 6.08 7.74
CA ASP A 152 4.32 5.12 6.84
C ASP A 152 5.33 4.23 7.58
N LEU A 153 6.06 4.80 8.56
CA LEU A 153 6.90 4.04 9.47
C LEU A 153 6.09 3.02 10.29
N SER A 154 4.95 3.44 10.82
CA SER A 154 4.03 2.57 11.56
C SER A 154 3.53 1.41 10.67
N ASN A 155 3.09 1.70 9.44
CA ASN A 155 2.62 0.69 8.48
C ASN A 155 3.71 -0.31 8.08
N ALA A 156 4.96 0.15 7.92
CA ALA A 156 6.07 -0.75 7.63
C ALA A 156 6.32 -1.74 8.77
N TYR A 157 6.22 -1.28 10.02
CA TYR A 157 6.29 -2.17 11.19
C TYR A 157 5.08 -3.11 11.31
N CYS A 158 3.87 -2.67 10.96
CA CYS A 158 2.70 -3.55 10.84
C CYS A 158 2.99 -4.70 9.85
N SER A 159 3.52 -4.37 8.67
CA SER A 159 3.85 -5.35 7.63
C SER A 159 4.92 -6.35 8.08
N ILE A 160 5.96 -5.88 8.78
CA ILE A 160 6.97 -6.77 9.39
C ILE A 160 6.31 -7.71 10.40
N SER A 161 5.45 -7.20 11.28
CA SER A 161 4.77 -8.04 12.28
C SER A 161 3.91 -9.12 11.64
N GLU A 162 3.17 -8.78 10.58
CA GLU A 162 2.35 -9.73 9.82
C GLU A 162 3.22 -10.81 9.16
N THR A 163 4.36 -10.43 8.59
CA THR A 163 5.30 -11.38 7.99
C THR A 163 5.80 -12.40 9.03
N TYR A 164 6.07 -11.97 10.26
CA TYR A 164 6.45 -12.88 11.36
C TYR A 164 5.27 -13.72 11.88
N MET A 165 4.03 -13.26 11.76
CA MET A 165 2.85 -14.08 12.10
C MET A 165 2.49 -15.10 11.01
N THR A 166 2.93 -14.89 9.78
CA THR A 166 2.53 -15.70 8.62
C THR A 166 3.70 -16.50 8.04
N ASP A 167 4.56 -15.88 7.26
CA ASP A 167 5.64 -16.54 6.50
C ASP A 167 6.79 -17.02 7.40
N LEU A 168 7.12 -16.24 8.42
CA LEU A 168 8.24 -16.51 9.33
C LEU A 168 7.78 -17.01 10.69
N CYS A 169 6.56 -17.53 10.82
CA CYS A 169 6.01 -17.98 12.12
C CYS A 169 6.81 -19.13 12.77
N PHE A 170 7.57 -19.90 11.98
CA PHE A 170 8.46 -20.95 12.46
C PHE A 170 9.94 -20.55 12.54
N ALA A 171 10.29 -19.30 12.21
CA ALA A 171 11.65 -18.80 12.31
C ALA A 171 12.06 -18.64 13.78
N GLU A 172 13.37 -18.68 14.04
CA GLU A 172 13.90 -18.46 15.39
C GLU A 172 13.57 -17.04 15.87
N ASN A 173 13.12 -16.90 17.12
CA ASN A 173 12.71 -15.62 17.71
C ASN A 173 11.57 -14.89 16.98
N SER A 174 10.80 -15.57 16.13
CA SER A 174 9.70 -14.96 15.36
C SER A 174 8.70 -14.20 16.24
N GLU A 175 8.29 -14.79 17.37
CA GLU A 175 7.42 -14.14 18.35
C GLU A 175 8.02 -12.83 18.89
N GLN A 176 9.30 -12.83 19.24
CA GLN A 176 9.98 -11.63 19.74
C GLN A 176 10.05 -10.54 18.66
N HIS A 177 10.34 -10.91 17.42
CA HIS A 177 10.36 -9.98 16.30
C HIS A 177 8.98 -9.40 16.00
N CYS A 178 7.94 -10.23 16.01
CA CYS A 178 6.55 -9.82 15.84
C CYS A 178 6.14 -8.79 16.91
N VAL A 179 6.32 -9.13 18.20
CA VAL A 179 5.95 -8.23 19.31
C VAL A 179 6.73 -6.92 19.24
N SER A 180 8.04 -6.98 18.98
CA SER A 180 8.86 -5.77 18.83
C SER A 180 8.38 -4.89 17.67
N ALA A 181 7.98 -5.48 16.55
CA ALA A 181 7.47 -4.72 15.42
C ALA A 181 6.11 -4.06 15.76
N ILE A 182 5.20 -4.77 16.44
CA ILE A 182 3.93 -4.20 16.89
C ILE A 182 4.15 -3.01 17.84
N GLU A 183 5.06 -3.14 18.80
CA GLU A 183 5.39 -2.06 19.74
C GLU A 183 5.97 -0.84 19.01
N LEU A 184 6.87 -1.05 18.06
CA LEU A 184 7.44 0.01 17.23
C LEU A 184 6.39 0.66 16.32
N ALA A 185 5.44 -0.10 15.77
CA ALA A 185 4.34 0.42 14.97
C ALA A 185 3.47 1.39 15.80
N ILE A 186 3.06 0.98 17.00
CA ILE A 186 2.26 1.80 17.92
C ILE A 186 3.05 3.01 18.42
N GLN A 187 4.35 2.85 18.67
CA GLN A 187 5.22 3.96 19.07
C GLN A 187 5.37 5.01 17.96
N ALA A 188 5.48 4.57 16.70
CA ALA A 188 5.59 5.45 15.55
C ALA A 188 4.30 6.25 15.33
N ASP A 189 3.14 5.58 15.35
CA ASP A 189 1.85 6.26 15.25
C ASP A 189 0.80 5.60 16.18
N PRO A 190 0.56 6.18 17.37
CA PRO A 190 -0.44 5.67 18.31
C PRO A 190 -1.88 5.75 17.78
N SER A 191 -2.12 6.56 16.73
CA SER A 191 -3.41 6.73 16.06
C SER A 191 -3.60 5.80 14.86
N ASN A 192 -2.59 4.98 14.53
CA ASN A 192 -2.72 3.98 13.47
C ASN A 192 -3.60 2.82 13.94
N SER A 193 -4.80 2.71 13.35
CA SER A 193 -5.75 1.64 13.67
C SER A 193 -5.24 0.25 13.31
N GLU A 194 -4.41 0.14 12.27
CA GLU A 194 -3.81 -1.11 11.79
C GLU A 194 -2.79 -1.66 12.79
N ALA A 195 -1.98 -0.80 13.42
CA ALA A 195 -1.02 -1.22 14.44
C ALA A 195 -1.71 -1.88 15.66
N HIS A 196 -2.87 -1.36 16.06
CA HIS A 196 -3.69 -1.98 17.11
C HIS A 196 -4.38 -3.27 16.63
N GLN A 197 -4.69 -3.39 15.34
CA GLN A 197 -5.18 -4.64 14.75
C GLN A 197 -4.09 -5.72 14.70
N CYS A 198 -2.84 -5.37 14.34
CA CYS A 198 -1.71 -6.30 14.42
C CYS A 198 -1.55 -6.83 15.85
N LYS A 199 -1.69 -5.96 16.86
CA LYS A 199 -1.70 -6.37 18.28
C LYS A 199 -2.86 -7.31 18.60
N ALA A 200 -4.07 -7.00 18.14
CA ALA A 200 -5.22 -7.87 18.34
C ALA A 200 -5.03 -9.24 17.68
N ASN A 201 -4.51 -9.27 16.45
CA ASN A 201 -4.21 -10.49 15.71
C ASN A 201 -3.14 -11.34 16.40
N TYR A 202 -2.09 -10.71 16.93
CA TYR A 202 -1.08 -11.39 17.73
C TYR A 202 -1.73 -12.10 18.93
N HIS A 203 -2.53 -11.38 19.72
CA HIS A 203 -3.22 -11.98 20.88
C HIS A 203 -4.25 -13.04 20.47
N LEU A 204 -4.93 -12.89 19.32
CA LEU A 204 -5.79 -13.92 18.73
C LEU A 204 -5.02 -15.22 18.46
N VAL A 205 -3.86 -15.14 17.81
CA VAL A 205 -2.99 -16.29 17.54
C VAL A 205 -2.50 -16.96 18.84
N LYS A 206 -2.34 -16.17 19.91
CA LYS A 206 -1.98 -16.67 21.25
C LYS A 206 -3.16 -17.22 22.05
N GLU A 207 -4.39 -17.16 21.52
CA GLU A 207 -5.64 -17.47 22.21
C GLU A 207 -5.89 -16.58 23.47
N GLU A 208 -5.30 -15.39 23.50
CA GLU A 208 -5.44 -14.38 24.54
C GLU A 208 -6.60 -13.43 24.20
N PHE A 209 -7.83 -13.97 24.26
CA PHE A 209 -9.03 -13.30 23.72
C PHE A 209 -9.37 -11.96 24.40
N ASP A 210 -9.12 -11.80 25.70
CA ASP A 210 -9.44 -10.55 26.41
C ASP A 210 -8.48 -9.42 26.01
N GLU A 211 -7.19 -9.73 25.86
CA GLU A 211 -6.17 -8.83 25.34
C GLU A 211 -6.43 -8.47 23.87
N ALA A 212 -6.83 -9.46 23.07
CA ALA A 212 -7.20 -9.25 21.67
C ALA A 212 -8.41 -8.33 21.53
N LYS A 213 -9.47 -8.54 22.33
CA LYS A 213 -10.65 -7.65 22.39
C LYS A 213 -10.25 -6.23 22.77
N THR A 214 -9.43 -6.08 23.81
CA THR A 214 -8.95 -4.76 24.26
C THR A 214 -8.20 -4.01 23.15
N ALA A 215 -7.30 -4.71 22.44
CA ALA A 215 -6.57 -4.13 21.31
C ALA A 215 -7.50 -3.78 20.13
N MET A 216 -8.48 -4.65 19.84
CA MET A 216 -9.46 -4.42 18.79
C MET A 216 -10.37 -3.22 19.09
N GLU A 217 -10.89 -3.10 20.31
CA GLU A 217 -11.66 -1.94 20.77
C GLU A 217 -10.86 -0.65 20.63
N LYS A 218 -9.55 -0.70 20.93
CA LYS A 218 -8.66 0.45 20.72
C LYS A 218 -8.58 0.81 19.23
N SER A 219 -8.41 -0.16 18.33
CA SER A 219 -8.44 0.07 16.89
C SER A 219 -9.75 0.73 16.44
N LEU A 220 -10.89 0.12 16.79
CA LEU A 220 -12.22 0.62 16.40
C LEU A 220 -12.46 2.05 16.89
N SER A 221 -12.02 2.38 18.10
CA SER A 221 -12.17 3.72 18.67
C SER A 221 -11.53 4.84 17.85
N LEU A 222 -10.57 4.51 16.98
CA LEU A 222 -9.82 5.48 16.17
C LEU A 222 -10.56 5.89 14.88
N TRP A 223 -11.48 5.07 14.37
CA TRP A 223 -12.08 5.31 13.06
C TRP A 223 -13.59 5.01 12.97
N LEU A 224 -14.11 4.02 13.73
CA LEU A 224 -15.49 3.57 13.58
C LEU A 224 -16.53 4.68 13.87
N PRO A 225 -16.40 5.49 14.95
CA PRO A 225 -17.37 6.56 15.21
C PRO A 225 -17.44 7.62 14.09
N HIS A 226 -16.32 7.86 13.40
CA HIS A 226 -16.29 8.79 12.27
C HIS A 226 -16.92 8.19 11.02
N HIS A 227 -16.63 6.91 10.75
CA HIS A 227 -17.27 6.16 9.67
C HIS A 227 -18.80 6.08 9.85
N GLU A 228 -19.29 5.85 11.06
CA GLU A 228 -20.71 5.90 11.39
C GLU A 228 -21.32 7.29 11.14
N ALA A 229 -20.64 8.34 11.61
CA ALA A 229 -21.10 9.71 11.41
C ALA A 229 -21.18 10.10 9.91
N LEU A 230 -20.27 9.58 9.08
CA LEU A 230 -20.28 9.76 7.62
C LEU A 230 -21.47 9.08 6.94
N ARG A 231 -21.87 7.90 7.44
CA ARG A 231 -23.01 7.15 6.94
C ARG A 231 -24.33 7.82 7.29
N ASP A 232 -24.42 8.41 8.48
CA ASP A 232 -25.66 9.00 9.02
C ASP A 232 -25.94 10.43 8.55
N ALA A 233 -24.94 11.16 8.08
CA ALA A 233 -25.10 12.55 7.66
C ALA A 233 -25.18 12.72 6.14
N ASP A 234 -26.04 13.64 5.66
CA ASP A 234 -26.13 14.00 4.25
C ASP A 234 -24.73 14.40 3.74
N THR A 235 -24.27 13.63 2.75
CA THR A 235 -22.88 13.47 2.29
C THR A 235 -22.14 14.76 1.89
N GLU A 236 -22.83 15.89 1.74
CA GLU A 236 -22.24 17.17 1.32
C GLU A 236 -21.47 17.91 2.44
N ALA A 237 -21.72 17.63 3.73
CA ALA A 237 -21.17 18.44 4.82
C ALA A 237 -19.77 18.04 5.33
N ILE A 238 -19.27 16.83 4.99
CA ILE A 238 -18.20 16.16 5.75
C ILE A 238 -16.84 16.18 5.03
N LEU A 239 -16.82 16.53 3.74
CA LEU A 239 -15.59 16.76 2.96
C LEU A 239 -14.67 17.85 3.57
N ASN A 240 -15.10 18.56 4.61
CA ASN A 240 -14.38 19.66 5.25
C ASN A 240 -13.94 19.38 6.71
N SER A 241 -14.09 18.17 7.26
CA SER A 241 -13.63 17.88 8.63
C SER A 241 -12.40 16.98 8.64
N THR A 242 -11.31 17.50 9.23
CA THR A 242 -10.09 16.83 9.73
C THR A 242 -9.90 15.36 9.36
N GLU A 243 -8.87 15.05 8.58
CA GLU A 243 -8.41 13.71 8.14
C GLU A 243 -8.55 12.63 9.23
N VAL A 244 -9.72 12.01 9.31
CA VAL A 244 -9.86 10.69 9.90
C VAL A 244 -9.68 9.71 8.76
N LEU A 245 -8.61 8.92 8.85
CA LEU A 245 -8.31 7.89 7.86
C LEU A 245 -9.19 6.68 8.14
N ILE A 246 -10.31 6.60 7.44
CA ILE A 246 -11.14 5.40 7.36
C ILE A 246 -10.28 4.31 6.70
N PRO A 247 -10.18 3.10 7.27
CA PRO A 247 -9.50 1.99 6.62
C PRO A 247 -10.12 1.68 5.25
N SER A 248 -9.33 1.11 4.34
CA SER A 248 -9.81 0.72 3.02
C SER A 248 -10.97 -0.29 3.10
N TYR A 249 -11.69 -0.48 1.99
CA TYR A 249 -12.76 -1.48 1.90
C TYR A 249 -12.28 -2.88 2.32
N ASP A 250 -11.16 -3.32 1.76
CA ASP A 250 -10.56 -4.63 2.09
C ASP A 250 -10.09 -4.71 3.55
N SER A 251 -9.48 -3.65 4.09
CA SER A 251 -9.07 -3.63 5.51
C SER A 251 -10.28 -3.70 6.45
N ARG A 252 -11.41 -3.10 6.09
CA ARG A 252 -12.67 -3.22 6.85
C ARG A 252 -13.24 -4.64 6.79
N ILE A 253 -13.12 -5.35 5.65
CA ILE A 253 -13.47 -6.78 5.56
C ILE A 253 -12.63 -7.60 6.53
N GLN A 254 -11.31 -7.42 6.54
CA GLN A 254 -10.42 -8.15 7.45
C GLN A 254 -10.73 -7.83 8.91
N THR A 255 -11.05 -6.57 9.21
CA THR A 255 -11.48 -6.16 10.55
C THR A 255 -12.74 -6.90 10.98
N ALA A 256 -13.75 -7.00 10.10
CA ALA A 256 -14.98 -7.74 10.39
C ALA A 256 -14.70 -9.23 10.66
N LYS A 257 -13.79 -9.87 9.92
CA LYS A 257 -13.39 -11.26 10.17
C LYS A 257 -12.76 -11.45 11.55
N MET A 258 -11.83 -10.58 11.94
CA MET A 258 -11.23 -10.62 13.29
C MET A 258 -12.27 -10.40 14.39
N LEU A 259 -13.22 -9.47 14.19
CA LEU A 259 -14.31 -9.25 15.13
C LEU A 259 -15.21 -10.48 15.30
N ILE A 260 -15.47 -11.21 14.20
CA ILE A 260 -16.22 -12.46 14.24
C ILE A 260 -15.48 -13.53 15.06
N GLU A 261 -14.16 -13.65 14.87
CA GLU A 261 -13.32 -14.57 15.67
C GLU A 261 -13.30 -14.20 17.16
N LEU A 262 -13.42 -12.91 17.48
CA LEU A 262 -13.53 -12.39 18.84
C LEU A 262 -14.97 -12.43 19.40
N GLU A 263 -15.95 -12.95 18.65
CA GLU A 263 -17.37 -12.93 19.01
C GLU A 263 -17.93 -11.50 19.25
N MET A 264 -17.31 -10.49 18.65
CA MET A 264 -17.75 -9.08 18.66
C MET A 264 -18.75 -8.83 17.52
N PHE A 265 -19.87 -9.58 17.55
CA PHE A 265 -20.81 -9.68 16.43
C PHE A 265 -21.53 -8.36 16.11
N ASP A 266 -21.82 -7.53 17.11
CA ASP A 266 -22.50 -6.24 16.90
C ASP A 266 -21.62 -5.29 16.08
N GLN A 267 -20.35 -5.17 16.44
CA GLN A 267 -19.37 -4.35 15.72
C GLN A 267 -19.09 -4.92 14.32
N ALA A 268 -18.99 -6.24 14.19
CA ALA A 268 -18.82 -6.89 12.89
C ALA A 268 -20.01 -6.63 11.96
N THR A 269 -21.24 -6.73 12.47
CA THR A 269 -22.47 -6.44 11.72
C THR A 269 -22.47 -4.99 11.23
N ASN A 270 -22.15 -4.03 12.10
CA ASN A 270 -22.13 -2.62 11.76
C ASN A 270 -21.14 -2.28 10.62
N ILE A 271 -19.94 -2.88 10.66
CA ILE A 271 -18.94 -2.69 9.60
C ILE A 271 -19.41 -3.35 8.30
N LEU A 272 -19.91 -4.58 8.36
CA LEU A 272 -20.35 -5.32 7.17
C LEU A 272 -21.57 -4.68 6.50
N ASP A 273 -22.55 -4.20 7.27
CA ASP A 273 -23.69 -3.46 6.72
C ASP A 273 -23.22 -2.16 6.05
N GLY A 274 -22.27 -1.44 6.65
CA GLY A 274 -21.66 -0.27 6.01
C GLY A 274 -20.94 -0.59 4.69
N LEU A 275 -20.27 -1.74 4.61
CA LEU A 275 -19.64 -2.22 3.37
C LEU A 275 -20.67 -2.57 2.28
N VAL A 276 -21.82 -3.14 2.66
CA VAL A 276 -22.93 -3.42 1.75
C VAL A 276 -23.59 -2.13 1.25
N GLU A 277 -23.70 -1.10 2.10
CA GLU A 277 -24.23 0.20 1.71
C GLU A 277 -23.32 0.94 0.72
N GLU A 278 -22.00 0.76 0.86
CA GLU A 278 -20.99 1.32 -0.05
C GLU A 278 -20.93 0.58 -1.40
N ASP A 279 -20.93 -0.76 -1.36
CA ASP A 279 -20.94 -1.62 -2.56
C ASP A 279 -21.69 -2.93 -2.28
N ASP A 280 -22.88 -3.08 -2.89
CA ASP A 280 -23.73 -4.26 -2.75
C ASP A 280 -23.40 -5.39 -3.74
N GLU A 281 -22.40 -5.20 -4.61
CA GLU A 281 -21.94 -6.19 -5.58
C GLU A 281 -20.78 -7.05 -5.05
N VAL A 282 -20.25 -6.76 -3.86
CA VAL A 282 -19.19 -7.58 -3.26
C VAL A 282 -19.77 -8.84 -2.60
N THR A 283 -19.60 -9.97 -3.28
CA THR A 283 -20.20 -11.23 -2.82
C THR A 283 -19.63 -11.72 -1.48
N GLU A 284 -18.35 -11.44 -1.21
CA GLU A 284 -17.69 -11.84 0.04
C GLU A 284 -18.38 -11.23 1.27
N VAL A 285 -18.75 -9.95 1.23
CA VAL A 285 -19.38 -9.25 2.35
C VAL A 285 -20.74 -9.89 2.70
N TRP A 286 -21.56 -10.20 1.69
CA TRP A 286 -22.82 -10.92 1.88
C TRP A 286 -22.61 -12.32 2.48
N TYR A 287 -21.57 -13.02 2.04
CA TYR A 287 -21.23 -14.34 2.57
C TYR A 287 -20.82 -14.26 4.05
N ILE A 288 -19.97 -13.29 4.41
CA ILE A 288 -19.52 -13.09 5.80
C ILE A 288 -20.71 -12.76 6.70
N LEU A 289 -21.62 -11.86 6.29
CA LEU A 289 -22.87 -11.57 7.03
C LEU A 289 -23.70 -12.83 7.26
N GLY A 290 -23.86 -13.64 6.22
CA GLY A 290 -24.60 -14.90 6.29
C GLY A 290 -23.95 -15.93 7.21
N TRP A 291 -22.63 -16.10 7.11
CA TRP A 291 -21.85 -17.00 7.93
C TRP A 291 -21.88 -16.58 9.41
N MET A 292 -21.64 -15.31 9.69
CA MET A 292 -21.68 -14.74 11.04
C MET A 292 -23.05 -14.94 11.71
N ASN A 293 -24.14 -14.68 10.98
CA ASN A 293 -25.48 -14.93 11.50
C ASN A 293 -25.73 -16.44 11.70
N TYR A 294 -25.15 -17.32 10.89
CA TYR A 294 -25.29 -18.76 11.07
C TYR A 294 -24.61 -19.26 12.35
N ILE A 295 -23.39 -18.79 12.65
CA ILE A 295 -22.62 -19.25 13.83
C ILE A 295 -23.17 -18.72 15.16
N GLN A 296 -23.87 -17.59 15.16
CA GLN A 296 -24.52 -17.03 16.36
C GLN A 296 -25.70 -17.88 16.87
N GLY A 297 -26.23 -18.79 16.05
CA GLY A 297 -27.23 -19.79 16.47
C GLY A 297 -28.63 -19.59 15.89
N ASP A 298 -29.58 -20.36 16.40
CA ASP A 298 -30.91 -20.53 15.78
C ASP A 298 -31.73 -19.22 15.70
N GLU A 299 -31.51 -18.27 16.62
CA GLU A 299 -32.20 -16.97 16.61
C GLU A 299 -31.90 -16.16 15.35
N TYR A 300 -30.70 -16.33 14.77
CA TYR A 300 -30.22 -15.60 13.60
C TYR A 300 -30.38 -16.38 12.29
N LYS A 301 -31.02 -17.56 12.32
CA LYS A 301 -31.15 -18.45 11.16
C LYS A 301 -31.86 -17.83 9.96
N LEU A 302 -32.86 -16.96 10.22
CA LEU A 302 -33.56 -16.24 9.15
C LEU A 302 -32.65 -15.21 8.47
N ASN A 303 -31.86 -14.47 9.25
CA ASN A 303 -30.87 -13.53 8.75
C ASN A 303 -29.78 -14.25 7.95
N ALA A 304 -29.25 -15.34 8.51
CA ALA A 304 -28.28 -16.21 7.82
C ALA A 304 -28.82 -16.67 6.47
N HIS A 305 -30.07 -17.16 6.42
CA HIS A 305 -30.70 -17.57 5.17
C HIS A 305 -30.83 -16.41 4.17
N TYR A 306 -31.25 -15.23 4.63
CA TYR A 306 -31.38 -14.03 3.80
C TYR A 306 -30.03 -13.63 3.18
N TYR A 307 -29.00 -13.44 3.98
CA TYR A 307 -27.69 -12.98 3.52
C TYR A 307 -26.99 -14.02 2.64
N LEU A 308 -27.05 -15.32 2.97
CA LEU A 308 -26.49 -16.37 2.12
C LEU A 308 -27.22 -16.49 0.77
N LYS A 309 -28.53 -16.23 0.75
CA LYS A 309 -29.29 -16.14 -0.50
C LYS A 309 -28.82 -14.95 -1.32
N LYS A 310 -28.59 -13.79 -0.69
CA LYS A 310 -28.03 -12.60 -1.36
C LYS A 310 -26.64 -12.85 -1.94
N ALA A 311 -25.74 -13.45 -1.17
CA ALA A 311 -24.42 -13.85 -1.65
C ALA A 311 -24.52 -14.71 -2.93
N LYS A 312 -25.44 -15.68 -2.96
CA LYS A 312 -25.68 -16.50 -4.15
C LYS A 312 -26.24 -15.69 -5.34
N GLU A 313 -27.19 -14.79 -5.10
CA GLU A 313 -27.76 -13.93 -6.14
C GLU A 313 -26.68 -13.05 -6.80
N VAL A 314 -25.82 -12.42 -6.00
CA VAL A 314 -24.73 -11.55 -6.47
C VAL A 314 -23.65 -12.37 -7.20
N SER A 315 -23.24 -13.52 -6.66
CA SER A 315 -22.30 -14.45 -7.30
C SER A 315 -22.72 -14.82 -8.72
N VAL A 316 -24.01 -15.18 -8.89
CA VAL A 316 -24.58 -15.56 -10.18
C VAL A 316 -24.65 -14.38 -11.13
N LYS A 317 -25.01 -13.18 -10.65
CA LYS A 317 -25.06 -11.95 -11.45
C LYS A 317 -23.69 -11.61 -12.04
N LEU A 318 -22.63 -11.76 -11.25
CA LEU A 318 -21.25 -11.42 -11.66
C LEU A 318 -20.56 -12.54 -12.44
N GLY A 319 -21.17 -13.71 -12.58
CA GLY A 319 -20.57 -14.85 -13.28
C GLY A 319 -19.36 -15.46 -12.54
N VAL A 320 -19.23 -15.20 -11.23
CA VAL A 320 -18.23 -15.82 -10.36
C VAL A 320 -18.54 -17.32 -10.29
N ARG A 321 -17.55 -18.18 -10.56
CA ARG A 321 -17.78 -19.64 -10.53
C ARG A 321 -17.76 -20.09 -9.07
N GLU A 322 -18.57 -21.09 -8.73
CA GLU A 322 -18.56 -21.72 -7.38
C GLU A 322 -17.16 -22.21 -6.94
N THR A 323 -16.22 -22.42 -7.88
CA THR A 323 -14.84 -22.84 -7.62
C THR A 323 -13.94 -21.74 -7.06
N ASP A 324 -14.29 -20.46 -7.22
CA ASP A 324 -13.43 -19.34 -6.87
C ASP A 324 -13.43 -19.06 -5.34
N TYR A 325 -14.39 -19.63 -4.60
CA TYR A 325 -14.45 -19.60 -3.14
C TYR A 325 -13.41 -20.49 -2.43
N ASN A 326 -12.75 -21.41 -3.15
CA ASN A 326 -11.85 -22.39 -2.54
C ASN A 326 -10.41 -21.89 -2.30
N ILE A 327 -10.08 -20.63 -2.61
CA ILE A 327 -8.68 -20.15 -2.54
C ILE A 327 -8.39 -19.25 -1.32
N SER A 328 -9.38 -18.67 -0.63
CA SER A 328 -9.12 -17.81 0.55
C SER A 328 -9.58 -18.38 1.91
N ILE A 329 -10.40 -19.44 1.93
CA ILE A 329 -11.02 -19.95 3.19
C ILE A 329 -10.17 -21.04 3.89
N TYR A 330 -9.09 -21.52 3.26
CA TYR A 330 -8.24 -22.57 3.84
C TYR A 330 -7.11 -22.08 4.77
N ARG A 331 -7.00 -20.78 5.07
CA ARG A 331 -6.02 -20.26 6.06
C ARG A 331 -6.58 -20.01 7.47
N VAL A 332 -7.89 -20.09 7.70
CA VAL A 332 -8.52 -19.90 9.04
C VAL A 332 -8.69 -21.22 9.81
N LYS A 333 -8.04 -22.30 9.37
CA LYS A 333 -7.89 -23.52 10.17
C LYS A 333 -6.48 -24.10 10.02
N ARG A 334 -5.55 -23.55 10.80
CA ARG A 334 -4.47 -24.33 11.41
C ARG A 334 -4.16 -23.79 12.79
#